data_AF-A0A078GFK9-F1
#
_entry.id   AF-A0A078GFK9-F1
#
_cell.length_a   1.000
_cell.length_b   1.000
_cell.length_c   1.000
_cell.angle_alpha   90.00
_cell.angle_beta   90.00
_cell.angle_gamma   90.00
#
_symmetry.space_group_name_H-M   'P 1'
#
loop_
_entity.id
_entity.type
_entity.pdbx_description
1 polymer ?
#
loop_
_entity_poly.entity_id
_entity_poly.type
_entity_poly.pdbx_seq_one_letter_code
_entity_poly.pdbx_strand_id
1 'polypeptide(L)'
;MVLRPLIGSNTRFCLVRVLKDGVAFDPALTKILGDMDPWLLPLKPPEDHDCHRKIVNDSYYKDAVEYMRLTMQSPRYVSLAALHPLVQLLLIGGLVDEAMKVVEEMCNKVHDIKPFRIKAAMMEKFHHHNDLLAKCYEDILKIDPSCVTTLKKLIVIRESLIEMIALHVEASFPEPIIWKEFAEILILFFENADEDRMSVCLDGSGEEGSQQTYSVRYNSTPRMFTETSSWTLRAKWWLNRHFSPEILEAEMRNGTGYLEMMRLMSYKAACACRIYGPEFSYVTKVYGSRLVKYSNSLELFNFLQRHRHNWNRIYNLE
;
A
#
# COMPACT_ATOMS: atom_id res chain seq x y z
N MET A 1 38.27 -1.26 8.06
CA MET A 1 37.97 -1.96 6.80
C MET A 1 37.35 -3.30 7.17
N VAL A 2 36.02 -3.36 7.16
CA VAL A 2 35.24 -4.59 7.35
C VAL A 2 34.10 -4.52 6.32
N LEU A 3 34.06 -5.49 5.42
CA LEU A 3 33.06 -5.65 4.35
C LEU A 3 32.15 -6.83 4.70
N ARG A 4 30.83 -6.67 4.53
CA ARG A 4 29.80 -7.72 4.37
C ARG A 4 28.43 -7.06 4.08
N PRO A 5 27.46 -7.74 3.45
CA PRO A 5 27.38 -8.05 2.02
C PRO A 5 26.20 -7.33 1.33
N LEU A 6 26.30 -7.19 0.00
CA LEU A 6 25.26 -6.69 -0.88
C LEU A 6 24.17 -7.74 -1.12
N ILE A 7 22.91 -7.38 -0.84
CA ILE A 7 21.72 -7.98 -1.46
C ILE A 7 20.93 -6.81 -2.08
N GLY A 8 20.55 -6.97 -3.35
CA GLY A 8 20.11 -5.94 -4.29
C GLY A 8 18.95 -5.05 -3.82
N SER A 9 19.05 -3.74 -4.04
CA SER A 9 18.85 -3.01 -5.31
C SER A 9 17.41 -2.50 -5.44
N ASN A 10 17.12 -1.32 -4.88
CA ASN A 10 16.99 -0.06 -5.65
C ASN A 10 16.53 1.12 -4.75
N THR A 11 17.02 1.21 -3.52
CA THR A 11 16.85 2.42 -2.71
C THR A 11 17.84 3.46 -3.22
N ARG A 12 17.35 4.45 -3.98
CA ARG A 12 17.96 5.79 -3.90
C ARG A 12 17.75 6.25 -2.47
N PHE A 13 18.67 5.89 -1.58
CA PHE A 13 18.91 6.70 -0.41
C PHE A 13 19.28 8.08 -0.95
N CYS A 14 18.47 9.10 -0.67
CA CYS A 14 19.00 10.45 -0.59
C CYS A 14 20.02 10.42 0.56
N LEU A 15 21.24 9.98 0.24
CA LEU A 15 22.40 10.06 1.11
C LEU A 15 22.75 11.55 1.17
N VAL A 16 22.01 12.29 2.00
CA VAL A 16 22.46 13.60 2.45
C VAL A 16 23.66 13.34 3.34
N ARG A 17 24.85 13.32 2.73
CA ARG A 17 26.11 13.40 3.48
C ARG A 17 26.09 14.74 4.20
N VAL A 18 25.78 14.71 5.49
CA VAL A 18 26.14 15.79 6.41
C VAL A 18 27.67 15.73 6.55
N LEU A 19 28.37 16.39 5.63
CA LEU A 19 29.75 16.78 5.87
C LEU A 19 29.71 18.00 6.80
N LYS A 20 30.60 17.99 7.79
CA LYS A 20 30.65 18.93 8.92
C LYS A 20 30.76 20.42 8.56
N ASP A 21 30.85 20.79 7.30
CA ASP A 21 30.93 22.18 6.83
C ASP A 21 30.16 22.36 5.51
N GLY A 22 28.90 22.77 5.60
CA GLY A 22 28.07 23.15 4.46
C GLY A 22 27.25 22.02 3.84
N VAL A 23 25.93 22.23 3.74
CA VAL A 23 25.01 21.33 3.03
C VAL A 23 25.43 21.31 1.55
N ALA A 24 25.99 20.20 1.09
CA ALA A 24 26.20 19.96 -0.33
C ALA A 24 24.82 19.83 -0.98
N PHE A 25 24.51 20.74 -1.92
CA PHE A 25 23.25 20.72 -2.65
C PHE A 25 23.23 19.52 -3.60
N ASP A 26 22.15 18.75 -3.53
CA ASP A 26 21.87 17.66 -4.45
C ASP A 26 20.95 18.20 -5.57
N PRO A 27 21.40 18.28 -6.83
CA PRO A 27 20.55 18.67 -7.96
C PRO A 27 19.29 17.81 -8.11
N ALA A 28 19.30 16.57 -7.59
CA ALA A 28 18.11 15.73 -7.55
C ALA A 28 17.03 16.31 -6.62
N LEU A 29 17.42 16.97 -5.53
CA LEU A 29 16.49 17.63 -4.60
C LEU A 29 15.72 18.75 -5.31
N THR A 30 16.38 19.61 -6.06
CA THR A 30 15.73 20.71 -6.81
C THR A 30 14.67 20.22 -7.76
N LYS A 31 14.97 19.11 -8.45
CA LYS A 31 14.01 18.46 -9.35
C LYS A 31 12.81 17.92 -8.58
N ILE A 32 13.05 17.22 -7.47
CA ILE A 32 11.96 16.69 -6.61
C ILE A 32 11.10 17.85 -6.09
N LEU A 33 11.72 18.92 -5.58
CA LEU A 33 11.04 20.11 -5.08
C LEU A 33 10.25 20.84 -6.18
N GLY A 34 10.80 20.89 -7.40
CA GLY A 34 10.13 21.49 -8.57
C GLY A 34 8.87 20.74 -9.03
N ASP A 35 8.78 19.45 -8.70
CA ASP A 35 7.66 18.56 -8.99
C ASP A 35 6.68 18.42 -7.80
N MET A 36 6.93 19.06 -6.66
CA MET A 36 6.04 19.04 -5.48
C MET A 36 4.67 19.66 -5.79
N ASP A 37 3.65 19.22 -5.08
CA ASP A 37 2.32 19.84 -5.17
C ASP A 37 2.42 21.33 -4.76
N PRO A 38 1.93 22.27 -5.59
CA PRO A 38 1.96 23.70 -5.28
C PRO A 38 1.26 24.06 -3.96
N TRP A 39 0.32 23.23 -3.50
CA TRP A 39 -0.27 23.38 -2.17
C TRP A 39 0.77 23.21 -1.06
N LEU A 40 1.66 22.23 -1.18
CA LEU A 40 2.71 22.01 -0.19
C LEU A 40 3.87 22.99 -0.38
N LEU A 41 4.37 23.14 -1.60
CA LEU A 41 5.52 24.00 -1.90
C LEU A 41 5.23 24.90 -3.12
N PRO A 42 4.65 26.10 -2.90
CA PRO A 42 4.33 27.02 -3.99
C PRO A 42 5.56 27.70 -4.59
N LEU A 43 6.66 27.76 -3.83
CA LEU A 43 7.91 28.40 -4.25
C LEU A 43 8.89 27.34 -4.74
N LYS A 44 9.26 27.41 -6.02
CA LYS A 44 10.31 26.55 -6.57
C LYS A 44 11.69 27.08 -6.17
N PRO A 45 12.60 26.24 -5.66
CA PRO A 45 13.98 26.65 -5.45
C PRO A 45 14.62 27.09 -6.77
N PRO A 46 15.57 28.05 -6.75
CA PRO A 46 16.32 28.41 -7.95
C PRO A 46 17.01 27.19 -8.57
N GLU A 47 16.98 27.09 -9.90
CA GLU A 47 17.70 26.05 -10.64
C GLU A 47 19.22 26.24 -10.54
N ASP A 48 19.66 27.51 -10.44
CA ASP A 48 21.06 27.84 -10.23
C ASP A 48 21.51 27.46 -8.82
N HIS A 49 22.45 26.52 -8.75
CA HIS A 49 23.06 26.01 -7.53
C HIS A 49 23.63 27.14 -6.66
N ASP A 50 24.31 28.11 -7.27
CA ASP A 50 24.97 29.16 -6.51
C ASP A 50 23.97 30.16 -5.93
N CYS A 51 22.89 30.45 -6.67
CA CYS A 51 21.74 31.19 -6.15
C CYS A 51 21.10 30.46 -4.97
N HIS A 52 20.80 29.17 -5.11
CA HIS A 52 20.22 28.38 -4.02
C HIS A 52 21.12 28.37 -2.78
N ARG A 53 22.43 28.14 -2.98
CA ARG A 53 23.42 28.15 -1.91
C ARG A 53 23.48 29.50 -1.21
N LYS A 54 23.35 30.61 -1.92
CA LYS A 54 23.28 31.95 -1.31
C LYS A 54 22.04 32.10 -0.43
N ILE A 55 20.87 31.66 -0.91
CA ILE A 55 19.62 31.73 -0.13
C ILE A 55 19.73 30.94 1.16
N VAL A 56 20.13 29.66 1.12
CA VAL A 56 20.16 28.83 2.33
C VAL A 56 21.28 29.20 3.30
N ASN A 57 22.30 29.93 2.84
CA ASN A 57 23.37 30.44 3.70
C ASN A 57 23.13 31.85 4.23
N ASP A 58 22.14 32.56 3.69
CA ASP A 58 21.74 33.90 4.11
C ASP A 58 21.23 33.91 5.56
N SER A 59 21.48 35.03 6.26
CA SER A 59 21.08 35.18 7.66
C SER A 59 19.56 35.21 7.82
N TYR A 60 18.81 35.84 6.91
CA TYR A 60 17.35 35.90 7.01
C TYR A 60 16.72 34.52 6.86
N TYR A 61 17.24 33.68 5.98
CA TYR A 61 16.79 32.29 5.86
C TYR A 61 17.03 31.52 7.17
N LYS A 62 18.24 31.61 7.74
CA LYS A 62 18.60 30.92 8.99
C LYS A 62 17.75 31.39 10.16
N ASP A 63 17.57 32.71 10.28
CA ASP A 63 16.72 33.31 11.31
C ASP A 63 15.26 32.89 11.15
N ALA A 64 14.74 32.85 9.92
CA ALA A 64 13.37 32.40 9.65
C ALA A 64 13.14 30.94 10.08
N VAL A 65 14.08 30.05 9.75
CA VAL A 65 14.03 28.64 10.19
C VAL A 65 14.04 28.56 11.72
N GLU A 66 14.92 29.32 12.37
CA GLU A 66 15.05 29.31 13.84
C GLU A 66 13.79 29.83 14.53
N TYR A 67 13.26 30.97 14.09
CA TYR A 67 12.02 31.52 14.63
C TYR A 67 10.83 30.57 14.41
N MET A 68 10.77 29.88 13.26
CA MET A 68 9.72 28.88 13.01
C MET A 68 9.86 27.66 13.94
N ARG A 69 11.09 27.17 14.19
CA ARG A 69 11.33 26.11 15.19
C ARG A 69 10.89 26.51 16.58
N LEU A 70 11.22 27.74 17.01
CA LEU A 70 10.74 28.29 18.29
C LEU A 70 9.21 28.38 18.32
N THR A 71 8.60 28.78 17.20
CA THR A 71 7.13 28.84 17.06
C THR A 71 6.48 27.46 17.22
N MET A 72 7.15 26.37 16.82
CA MET A 72 6.65 25.01 17.06
C MET A 72 6.55 24.62 18.54
N GLN A 73 7.25 25.34 19.43
CA GLN A 73 7.18 25.15 20.89
C GLN A 73 6.00 25.90 21.52
N SER A 74 5.30 26.73 20.74
CA SER A 74 4.14 27.51 21.19
C SER A 74 2.88 26.64 21.34
N PRO A 75 1.79 27.17 21.93
CA PRO A 75 0.53 26.44 22.06
C PRO A 75 0.03 25.82 20.74
N ARG A 76 -0.78 24.77 20.84
CA ARG A 76 -1.16 23.90 19.71
C ARG A 76 -1.65 24.64 18.46
N TYR A 77 -2.46 25.67 18.61
CA TYR A 77 -2.99 26.44 17.47
C TYR A 77 -1.89 27.23 16.74
N VAL A 78 -0.90 27.73 17.48
CA VAL A 78 0.24 28.46 16.92
C VAL A 78 1.17 27.50 16.18
N SER A 79 1.53 26.39 16.82
CA SER A 79 2.42 25.39 16.22
C SER A 79 1.79 24.69 15.01
N LEU A 80 0.47 24.46 15.00
CA LEU A 80 -0.24 23.96 13.82
C LEU A 80 -0.21 24.94 12.65
N ALA A 81 -0.34 26.24 12.92
CA ALA A 81 -0.23 27.28 11.88
C ALA A 81 1.19 27.35 11.30
N ALA A 82 2.21 27.24 12.17
CA ALA A 82 3.63 27.32 11.81
C ALA A 82 4.18 26.06 11.11
N LEU A 83 3.49 24.91 11.24
CA LEU A 83 3.95 23.64 10.65
C LEU A 83 4.30 23.77 9.16
N HIS A 84 3.37 24.31 8.37
CA HIS A 84 3.51 24.33 6.92
C HIS A 84 4.62 25.28 6.44
N PRO A 85 4.72 26.53 6.93
CA PRO A 85 5.89 27.38 6.67
C PRO A 85 7.22 26.73 7.08
N LEU A 86 7.29 26.10 8.26
CA LEU A 86 8.52 25.45 8.70
C LEU A 86 8.91 24.30 7.75
N VAL A 87 7.96 23.44 7.38
CA VAL A 87 8.20 22.35 6.42
C VAL A 87 8.72 22.89 5.10
N GLN A 88 8.14 23.98 4.58
CA GLN A 88 8.61 24.61 3.34
C GLN A 88 10.06 25.09 3.46
N LEU A 89 10.41 25.78 4.55
CA LEU A 89 11.77 26.25 4.79
C LEU A 89 12.76 25.09 4.91
N LEU A 90 12.41 24.05 5.69
CA LEU A 90 13.25 22.87 5.85
C LEU A 90 13.47 22.13 4.53
N LEU A 91 12.43 21.99 3.71
CA LEU A 91 12.54 21.38 2.37
C LEU A 91 13.46 22.20 1.45
N ILE A 92 13.33 23.53 1.43
CA ILE A 92 14.23 24.43 0.70
C ILE A 92 15.68 24.29 1.21
N GLY A 93 15.86 24.12 2.52
CA GLY A 93 17.17 23.86 3.14
C GLY A 93 17.76 22.48 2.87
N GLY A 94 17.04 21.57 2.21
CA GLY A 94 17.44 20.18 2.06
C GLY A 94 17.38 19.37 3.36
N LEU A 95 16.69 19.87 4.39
CA LEU A 95 16.51 19.23 5.69
C LEU A 95 15.26 18.34 5.69
N VAL A 96 15.20 17.40 4.73
CA VAL A 96 14.02 16.54 4.49
C VAL A 96 13.69 15.67 5.70
N ASP A 97 14.70 15.06 6.34
CA ASP A 97 14.51 14.20 7.52
C ASP A 97 13.96 14.99 8.70
N GLU A 98 14.44 16.22 8.91
CA GLU A 98 13.92 17.11 9.94
C GLU A 98 12.48 17.50 9.65
N ALA A 99 12.17 17.87 8.40
CA ALA A 99 10.82 18.21 7.97
C ALA A 99 9.85 17.04 8.23
N MET A 100 10.25 15.81 7.88
CA MET A 100 9.42 14.62 8.10
C MET A 100 9.17 14.42 9.60
N LYS A 101 10.23 14.47 10.42
CA LYS A 101 10.12 14.31 11.88
C LYS A 101 9.15 15.32 12.50
N VAL A 102 9.26 16.59 12.13
CA VAL A 102 8.37 17.66 12.64
C VAL A 102 6.90 17.39 12.27
N VAL A 103 6.65 16.92 11.05
CA VAL A 103 5.30 16.56 10.60
C VAL A 103 4.75 15.35 11.35
N GLU A 104 5.56 14.30 11.54
CA GLU A 104 5.16 13.11 12.29
C GLU A 104 4.82 13.43 13.75
N GLU A 105 5.66 14.24 14.40
CA GLU A 105 5.37 14.72 15.76
C GLU A 105 4.06 15.50 15.81
N MET A 106 3.73 16.30 14.79
CA MET A 106 2.47 17.04 14.76
C MET A 106 1.27 16.12 14.52
N CYS A 107 1.37 15.13 13.63
CA CYS A 107 0.32 14.13 13.41
C CYS A 107 -0.06 13.40 14.72
N ASN A 108 0.91 13.18 15.61
CA ASN A 108 0.68 12.55 16.92
C ASN A 108 0.09 13.51 17.97
N LYS A 109 0.23 14.84 17.78
CA LYS A 109 -0.17 15.87 18.75
C LYS A 109 -1.57 16.42 18.49
N VAL A 110 -2.03 16.43 17.23
CA VAL A 110 -3.31 17.04 16.85
C VAL A 110 -4.15 16.14 15.97
N HIS A 111 -5.47 16.22 16.17
CA HIS A 111 -6.46 15.59 15.30
C HIS A 111 -6.91 16.59 14.23
N ASP A 112 -5.96 17.06 13.42
CA ASP A 112 -6.20 17.95 12.29
C ASP A 112 -5.73 17.26 11.00
N ILE A 113 -6.40 17.48 9.88
CA ILE A 113 -6.07 16.83 8.61
C ILE A 113 -4.80 17.36 7.94
N LYS A 114 -4.43 18.62 8.20
CA LYS A 114 -3.33 19.31 7.52
C LYS A 114 -1.98 18.61 7.71
N PRO A 115 -1.55 18.21 8.94
CA PRO A 115 -0.32 17.43 9.13
C PRO A 115 -0.30 16.12 8.33
N PHE A 116 -1.41 15.38 8.27
CA PHE A 116 -1.49 14.11 7.55
C PHE A 116 -1.39 14.31 6.03
N ARG A 117 -2.02 15.36 5.49
CA ARG A 117 -1.88 15.72 4.07
C ARG A 117 -0.45 16.12 3.72
N ILE A 118 0.22 16.89 4.59
CA ILE A 118 1.64 17.23 4.41
C ILE A 118 2.49 15.95 4.45
N LYS A 119 2.25 15.05 5.41
CA LYS A 119 2.97 13.78 5.52
C LYS A 119 2.85 12.95 4.24
N ALA A 120 1.63 12.75 3.75
CA ALA A 120 1.39 11.98 2.53
C ALA A 120 2.08 12.61 1.31
N ALA A 121 1.97 13.93 1.14
CA ALA A 121 2.62 14.64 0.02
C ALA A 121 4.15 14.55 0.07
N MET A 122 4.75 14.59 1.26
CA MET A 122 6.19 14.35 1.42
C MET A 122 6.56 12.89 1.15
N MET A 123 5.77 11.93 1.66
CA MET A 123 5.96 10.51 1.42
C MET A 123 5.94 10.18 -0.08
N GLU A 124 4.98 10.72 -0.85
CA GLU A 124 4.88 10.55 -2.30
C GLU A 124 6.19 10.90 -3.04
N LYS A 125 6.95 11.85 -2.51
CA LYS A 125 8.07 12.49 -3.21
C LYS A 125 9.44 12.06 -2.72
N PHE A 126 9.57 11.77 -1.44
CA PHE A 126 10.83 11.42 -0.80
C PHE A 126 10.94 9.94 -0.41
N HIS A 127 9.83 9.19 -0.40
CA HIS A 127 9.82 7.79 0.04
C HIS A 127 9.03 6.88 -0.91
N HIS A 128 9.71 5.94 -1.55
CA HIS A 128 9.07 4.98 -2.47
C HIS A 128 8.49 3.73 -1.78
N HIS A 129 8.11 3.83 -0.49
CA HIS A 129 7.54 2.70 0.23
C HIS A 129 6.02 2.73 0.15
N ASN A 130 5.46 1.95 -0.79
CA ASN A 130 4.03 1.92 -1.07
C ASN A 130 3.17 1.64 0.18
N ASP A 131 3.61 0.73 1.07
CA ASP A 131 2.85 0.41 2.28
C ASP A 131 2.75 1.59 3.26
N LEU A 132 3.86 2.29 3.50
CA LEU A 132 3.87 3.48 4.36
C LEU A 132 3.05 4.62 3.75
N LEU A 133 3.10 4.78 2.43
CA LEU A 133 2.31 5.78 1.73
C LEU A 133 0.80 5.44 1.72
N ALA A 134 0.45 4.17 1.49
CA ALA A 134 -0.92 3.69 1.61
C ALA A 134 -1.47 3.93 3.02
N LYS A 135 -0.66 3.64 4.05
CA LYS A 135 -0.99 3.94 5.45
C LYS A 135 -1.25 5.43 5.68
N CYS A 136 -0.45 6.32 5.09
CA CYS A 136 -0.70 7.76 5.17
C CYS A 136 -2.04 8.17 4.55
N TYR A 137 -2.40 7.60 3.40
CA TYR A 137 -3.72 7.86 2.80
C TYR A 137 -4.88 7.31 3.63
N GLU A 138 -4.74 6.11 4.20
CA GLU A 138 -5.73 5.54 5.12
C GLU A 138 -5.94 6.44 6.33
N ASP A 139 -4.86 6.97 6.93
CA ASP A 139 -4.97 7.84 8.09
C ASP A 139 -5.60 9.21 7.75
N ILE A 140 -5.41 9.73 6.53
CA ILE A 140 -6.17 10.90 6.02
C ILE A 140 -7.66 10.56 5.90
N LEU A 141 -8.01 9.42 5.29
CA LEU A 141 -9.41 9.02 5.06
C LEU A 141 -10.17 8.72 6.36
N LYS A 142 -9.47 8.35 7.44
CA LYS A 142 -10.09 8.25 8.78
C LYS A 142 -10.54 9.60 9.33
N ILE A 143 -9.86 10.69 8.94
CA ILE A 143 -10.19 12.05 9.38
C ILE A 143 -11.18 12.70 8.40
N ASP A 144 -11.00 12.49 7.10
CA ASP A 144 -11.87 13.00 6.03
C ASP A 144 -12.22 11.88 5.04
N PRO A 145 -13.26 11.08 5.36
CA PRO A 145 -13.71 9.99 4.49
C PRO A 145 -14.22 10.48 3.12
N SER A 146 -14.55 11.77 2.98
CA SER A 146 -15.08 12.35 1.75
C SER A 146 -14.00 12.72 0.73
N CYS A 147 -12.71 12.58 1.08
CA CYS A 147 -11.59 12.96 0.23
C CYS A 147 -11.38 12.01 -0.97
N VAL A 148 -12.18 12.19 -2.03
CA VAL A 148 -12.15 11.38 -3.25
C VAL A 148 -10.75 11.33 -3.89
N THR A 149 -9.98 12.41 -3.83
CA THR A 149 -8.62 12.47 -4.40
C THR A 149 -7.68 11.53 -3.67
N THR A 150 -7.69 11.52 -2.33
CA THR A 150 -6.89 10.58 -1.52
C THR A 150 -7.33 9.13 -1.74
N LEU A 151 -8.63 8.88 -1.80
CA LEU A 151 -9.16 7.53 -2.09
C LEU A 151 -8.66 7.01 -3.43
N LYS A 152 -8.72 7.83 -4.49
CA LYS A 152 -8.17 7.47 -5.80
C LYS A 152 -6.68 7.13 -5.75
N LYS A 153 -5.87 7.92 -5.03
CA LYS A 153 -4.43 7.64 -4.87
C LYS A 153 -4.19 6.31 -4.12
N LEU A 154 -4.97 6.01 -3.08
CA LEU A 154 -4.87 4.76 -2.34
C LEU A 154 -5.23 3.55 -3.21
N ILE A 155 -6.30 3.66 -4.01
CA ILE A 155 -6.69 2.64 -4.97
C ILE A 155 -5.51 2.37 -5.90
N VAL A 156 -4.97 3.38 -6.58
CA VAL A 156 -3.84 3.23 -7.53
C VAL A 156 -2.63 2.52 -6.91
N ILE A 157 -2.26 2.82 -5.66
CA ILE A 157 -1.15 2.13 -4.99
C ILE A 157 -1.47 0.64 -4.82
N ARG A 158 -2.68 0.32 -4.37
CA ARG A 158 -3.10 -1.07 -4.18
C ARG A 158 -3.18 -1.81 -5.51
N GLU A 159 -3.69 -1.18 -6.57
CA GLU A 159 -3.72 -1.73 -7.93
C GLU A 159 -2.31 -2.06 -8.45
N SER A 160 -1.39 -1.10 -8.34
CA SER A 160 0.00 -1.27 -8.75
C SER A 160 0.71 -2.41 -8.00
N LEU A 161 0.44 -2.55 -6.70
CA LEU A 161 1.02 -3.62 -5.90
C LEU A 161 0.50 -5.02 -6.32
N ILE A 162 -0.80 -5.14 -6.61
CA ILE A 162 -1.41 -6.37 -7.15
C ILE A 162 -0.70 -6.75 -8.46
N GLU A 163 -0.52 -5.79 -9.38
CA GLU A 163 0.12 -6.04 -10.68
C GLU A 163 1.60 -6.43 -10.52
N MET A 164 2.35 -5.77 -9.63
CA MET A 164 3.76 -6.11 -9.38
C MET A 164 3.92 -7.53 -8.82
N ILE A 165 3.07 -7.91 -7.86
CA ILE A 165 3.09 -9.27 -7.31
C ILE A 165 2.68 -10.28 -8.39
N ALA A 166 1.68 -9.96 -9.20
CA ALA A 166 1.26 -10.81 -10.32
C ALA A 166 2.39 -11.04 -11.34
N LEU A 167 3.08 -9.98 -11.76
CA LEU A 167 4.25 -10.08 -12.65
C LEU A 167 5.38 -10.91 -12.01
N HIS A 168 5.60 -10.79 -10.70
CA HIS A 168 6.58 -11.62 -10.00
C HIS A 168 6.17 -13.10 -9.99
N VAL A 169 4.91 -13.40 -9.70
CA VAL A 169 4.34 -14.76 -9.79
C VAL A 169 4.47 -15.30 -11.22
N GLU A 170 4.33 -14.45 -12.25
CA GLU A 170 4.57 -14.82 -13.64
C GLU A 170 6.04 -15.12 -13.95
N ALA A 171 6.98 -14.35 -13.40
CA ALA A 171 8.38 -14.55 -13.69
C ALA A 171 9.00 -15.74 -12.91
N SER A 172 8.44 -16.13 -11.77
CA SER A 172 9.15 -16.97 -10.78
C SER A 172 8.28 -18.12 -10.21
N PHE A 173 8.84 -18.83 -9.21
CA PHE A 173 8.12 -19.67 -8.24
C PHE A 173 8.30 -19.02 -6.86
N PRO A 174 7.38 -18.12 -6.45
CA PRO A 174 7.61 -17.28 -5.27
C PRO A 174 7.60 -18.05 -3.96
N GLU A 175 8.34 -17.54 -2.98
CA GLU A 175 8.29 -18.01 -1.60
C GLU A 175 6.87 -17.86 -0.99
N PRO A 176 6.53 -18.64 0.06
CA PRO A 176 5.20 -18.60 0.67
C PRO A 176 4.74 -17.20 1.08
N ILE A 177 5.66 -16.34 1.56
CA ILE A 177 5.31 -15.00 2.01
C ILE A 177 4.71 -14.14 0.90
N ILE A 178 5.20 -14.27 -0.34
CA ILE A 178 4.68 -13.51 -1.48
C ILE A 178 3.24 -13.93 -1.81
N TRP A 179 2.96 -15.24 -1.73
CA TRP A 179 1.59 -15.74 -1.91
C TRP A 179 0.65 -15.29 -0.78
N LYS A 180 1.16 -15.15 0.45
CA LYS A 180 0.37 -14.62 1.57
C LYS A 180 -0.01 -13.17 1.31
N GLU A 181 0.95 -12.33 0.97
CA GLU A 181 0.72 -10.92 0.67
C GLU A 181 -0.24 -10.77 -0.51
N PHE A 182 -0.09 -11.58 -1.56
CA PHE A 182 -0.99 -11.55 -2.70
C PHE A 182 -2.44 -11.85 -2.30
N ALA A 183 -2.65 -12.88 -1.47
CA ALA A 183 -3.97 -13.24 -0.97
C ALA A 183 -4.58 -12.12 -0.10
N GLU A 184 -3.79 -11.53 0.81
CA GLU A 184 -4.22 -10.46 1.72
C GLU A 184 -4.57 -9.15 0.96
N ILE A 185 -3.84 -8.82 -0.10
CA ILE A 185 -4.17 -7.64 -0.91
C ILE A 185 -5.43 -7.90 -1.75
N LEU A 186 -5.60 -9.10 -2.30
CA LEU A 186 -6.83 -9.47 -3.02
C LEU A 186 -8.06 -9.38 -2.10
N ILE A 187 -7.99 -9.87 -0.86
CA ILE A 187 -9.14 -9.74 0.07
C ILE A 187 -9.47 -8.27 0.35
N LEU A 188 -8.48 -7.45 0.69
CA LEU A 188 -8.67 -6.03 0.96
C LEU A 188 -9.23 -5.25 -0.25
N PHE A 189 -8.77 -5.60 -1.44
CA PHE A 189 -9.17 -4.91 -2.66
C PHE A 189 -10.62 -5.21 -3.04
N PHE A 190 -11.09 -6.44 -2.82
CA PHE A 190 -12.47 -6.83 -3.11
C PHE A 190 -13.45 -6.52 -1.98
N GLU A 191 -13.02 -6.52 -0.71
CA GLU A 191 -13.90 -6.16 0.42
C GLU A 191 -14.25 -4.66 0.42
N ASN A 192 -13.35 -3.81 -0.08
CA ASN A 192 -13.60 -2.37 -0.23
C ASN A 192 -14.48 -2.01 -1.44
N ALA A 193 -14.80 -2.96 -2.32
CA ALA A 193 -15.73 -2.74 -3.44
C ALA A 193 -17.20 -2.92 -3.03
N ASP A 194 -17.46 -3.35 -1.80
CA ASP A 194 -18.76 -3.81 -1.29
C ASP A 194 -19.58 -2.67 -0.61
N GLU A 195 -19.19 -1.39 -0.77
CA GLU A 195 -19.91 -0.24 -0.21
C GLU A 195 -21.18 0.14 -1.00
N ASP A 196 -21.33 -0.30 -2.26
CA ASP A 196 -22.57 -0.12 -3.05
C ASP A 196 -23.61 -1.20 -2.73
N ARG A 197 -24.00 -1.30 -1.45
CA ARG A 197 -25.11 -2.16 -1.03
C ARG A 197 -26.44 -1.55 -1.47
N MET A 198 -26.98 -1.99 -2.60
CA MET A 198 -28.39 -1.74 -2.90
C MET A 198 -29.26 -2.66 -2.03
N SER A 199 -29.90 -2.10 -1.01
CA SER A 199 -31.03 -2.77 -0.36
C SER A 199 -32.22 -2.73 -1.30
N VAL A 200 -32.63 -3.87 -1.82
CA VAL A 200 -33.85 -3.97 -2.64
C VAL A 200 -35.02 -4.17 -1.69
N CYS A 201 -35.86 -3.15 -1.54
CA CYS A 201 -37.17 -3.30 -0.93
C CYS A 201 -38.09 -3.89 -1.99
N LEU A 202 -38.55 -5.13 -1.77
CA LEU A 202 -39.69 -5.65 -2.54
C LEU A 202 -40.94 -4.95 -1.98
N ASP A 203 -41.53 -4.05 -2.76
CA ASP A 203 -42.88 -3.54 -2.48
C ASP A 203 -43.88 -4.67 -2.75
N GLY A 204 -43.98 -5.59 -1.79
CA GLY A 204 -45.07 -6.55 -1.71
C GLY A 204 -46.31 -5.84 -1.23
N SER A 205 -47.22 -5.51 -2.14
CA SER A 205 -48.60 -5.20 -1.79
C SER A 205 -49.25 -6.48 -1.23
N GLY A 206 -49.28 -6.61 0.10
CA GLY A 206 -50.10 -7.62 0.77
C GLY A 206 -49.42 -8.30 1.97
N GLU A 207 -49.97 -7.97 3.14
CA GLU A 207 -49.98 -8.72 4.41
C GLU A 207 -48.68 -8.80 5.23
N GLU A 208 -48.85 -8.45 6.51
CA GLU A 208 -47.85 -8.40 7.57
C GLU A 208 -47.18 -9.76 7.79
N GLY A 209 -45.99 -9.93 7.21
CA GLY A 209 -45.17 -11.12 7.43
C GLY A 209 -43.74 -10.92 6.92
N SER A 210 -42.85 -10.48 7.82
CA SER A 210 -41.39 -10.38 7.64
C SER A 210 -40.89 -9.80 6.29
N GLN A 211 -40.59 -8.50 6.26
CA GLN A 211 -39.77 -7.91 5.19
C GLN A 211 -38.40 -8.60 5.15
N GLN A 212 -38.23 -9.60 4.29
CA GLN A 212 -36.92 -10.17 4.00
C GLN A 212 -36.13 -9.14 3.19
N THR A 213 -35.29 -8.38 3.88
CA THR A 213 -34.26 -7.57 3.23
C THR A 213 -33.18 -8.53 2.73
N TYR A 214 -33.11 -8.77 1.43
CA TYR A 214 -31.96 -9.47 0.85
C TYR A 214 -30.96 -8.41 0.39
N SER A 215 -29.72 -8.49 0.87
CA SER A 215 -28.62 -7.73 0.29
C SER A 215 -28.03 -8.54 -0.86
N VAL A 216 -28.12 -8.00 -2.07
CA VAL A 216 -27.35 -8.53 -3.20
C VAL A 216 -25.94 -7.96 -3.06
N ARG A 217 -24.93 -8.82 -2.93
CA ARG A 217 -23.55 -8.40 -3.12
C ARG A 217 -23.34 -8.11 -4.60
N TYR A 218 -23.33 -6.83 -4.97
CA TYR A 218 -22.84 -6.42 -6.27
C TYR A 218 -21.32 -6.34 -6.19
N ASN A 219 -20.64 -7.50 -6.18
CA ASN A 219 -19.19 -7.52 -6.34
C ASN A 219 -18.87 -7.22 -7.80
N SER A 220 -18.86 -5.94 -8.18
CA SER A 220 -18.31 -5.58 -9.49
C SER A 220 -16.82 -5.90 -9.47
N THR A 221 -16.42 -6.94 -10.20
CA THR A 221 -15.00 -7.26 -10.37
C THR A 221 -14.27 -6.01 -10.85
N PRO A 222 -13.27 -5.51 -10.11
CA PRO A 222 -12.60 -4.26 -10.42
C PRO A 222 -12.08 -4.21 -11.86
N ARG A 223 -12.09 -3.01 -12.43
CA ARG A 223 -11.75 -2.75 -13.84
C ARG A 223 -10.40 -3.32 -14.26
N MET A 224 -9.39 -3.32 -13.39
CA MET A 224 -8.09 -3.93 -13.71
C MET A 224 -8.22 -5.38 -14.19
N PHE A 225 -9.17 -6.14 -13.64
CA PHE A 225 -9.35 -7.56 -13.94
C PHE A 225 -10.33 -7.83 -15.08
N THR A 226 -11.13 -6.84 -15.48
CA THR A 226 -12.21 -6.99 -16.48
C THR A 226 -11.96 -6.23 -17.78
N GLU A 227 -11.32 -5.06 -17.72
CA GLU A 227 -11.05 -4.21 -18.89
C GLU A 227 -9.80 -4.67 -19.67
N THR A 228 -8.91 -5.46 -19.06
CA THR A 228 -7.67 -5.91 -19.70
C THR A 228 -7.67 -7.42 -19.98
N SER A 229 -7.39 -7.80 -21.23
CA SER A 229 -7.23 -9.21 -21.62
C SER A 229 -6.02 -9.89 -20.95
N SER A 230 -5.14 -9.12 -20.32
CA SER A 230 -3.93 -9.62 -19.65
C SER A 230 -4.26 -10.50 -18.46
N TRP A 231 -5.21 -10.11 -17.60
CA TRP A 231 -5.58 -10.90 -16.41
C TRP A 231 -6.22 -12.24 -16.75
N THR A 232 -7.01 -12.29 -17.83
CA THR A 232 -7.56 -13.54 -18.37
C THR A 232 -6.45 -14.48 -18.86
N LEU A 233 -5.47 -13.96 -19.62
CA LEU A 233 -4.34 -14.74 -20.11
C LEU A 233 -3.44 -15.22 -18.97
N ARG A 234 -3.18 -14.35 -18.00
CA ARG A 234 -2.44 -14.64 -16.77
C ARG A 234 -3.09 -15.76 -15.97
N ALA A 235 -4.39 -15.68 -15.72
CA ALA A 235 -5.14 -16.72 -15.03
C ALA A 235 -5.03 -18.06 -15.77
N LYS A 236 -5.23 -18.07 -17.11
CA LYS A 236 -5.04 -19.29 -17.92
C LYS A 236 -3.63 -19.87 -17.80
N TRP A 237 -2.61 -19.02 -17.83
CA TRP A 237 -1.21 -19.46 -17.75
C TRP A 237 -0.85 -19.98 -16.34
N TRP A 238 -1.39 -19.36 -15.28
CA TRP A 238 -1.21 -19.80 -13.90
C TRP A 238 -1.83 -21.16 -13.60
N LEU A 239 -2.91 -21.56 -14.30
CA LEU A 239 -3.49 -22.90 -14.16
C LEU A 239 -2.42 -23.98 -14.37
N ASN A 240 -1.60 -23.83 -15.41
CA ASN A 240 -0.59 -24.83 -15.76
C ASN A 240 0.68 -24.68 -14.94
N ARG A 241 1.14 -23.44 -14.69
CA ARG A 241 2.41 -23.23 -14.01
C ARG A 241 2.33 -23.42 -12.49
N HIS A 242 1.26 -22.94 -11.88
CA HIS A 242 1.19 -22.81 -10.42
C HIS A 242 0.13 -23.71 -9.80
N PHE A 243 -0.93 -24.04 -10.54
CA PHE A 243 -2.08 -24.71 -9.97
C PHE A 243 -2.41 -26.07 -10.59
N SER A 244 -1.50 -26.63 -11.39
CA SER A 244 -1.73 -27.93 -12.02
C SER A 244 -1.71 -29.05 -10.98
N PRO A 245 -2.38 -30.17 -11.24
CA PRO A 245 -2.30 -31.35 -10.38
C PRO A 245 -0.86 -31.80 -10.11
N GLU A 246 0.00 -31.76 -11.12
CA GLU A 246 1.40 -32.17 -11.04
C GLU A 246 2.22 -31.25 -10.11
N ILE A 247 1.94 -29.94 -10.16
CA ILE A 247 2.57 -28.96 -9.28
C ILE A 247 2.13 -29.19 -7.83
N LEU A 248 0.84 -29.41 -7.58
CA LEU A 248 0.35 -29.72 -6.24
C LEU A 248 0.98 -30.99 -5.67
N GLU A 249 1.08 -32.04 -6.48
CA GLU A 249 1.75 -33.28 -6.06
C GLU A 249 3.24 -33.07 -5.78
N ALA A 250 3.94 -32.28 -6.59
CA ALA A 250 5.33 -31.94 -6.37
C ALA A 250 5.52 -31.15 -5.05
N GLU A 251 4.63 -30.18 -4.78
CA GLU A 251 4.63 -29.42 -3.53
C GLU A 251 4.41 -30.32 -2.32
N MET A 252 3.51 -31.30 -2.41
CA MET A 252 3.28 -32.29 -1.35
C MET A 252 4.47 -33.24 -1.11
N ARG A 253 5.34 -33.44 -2.11
CA ARG A 253 6.49 -34.35 -2.03
C ARG A 253 7.81 -33.66 -1.66
N ASN A 254 8.04 -32.43 -2.12
CA ASN A 254 9.38 -31.79 -2.15
C ASN A 254 9.58 -30.64 -1.15
N GLY A 255 8.74 -30.51 -0.11
CA GLY A 255 8.83 -29.40 0.83
C GLY A 255 10.19 -29.30 1.55
N THR A 256 10.82 -28.11 1.53
CA THR A 256 12.02 -27.73 2.31
C THR A 256 11.83 -27.80 3.83
N GLY A 257 10.58 -28.01 4.27
CA GLY A 257 10.16 -28.35 5.62
C GLY A 257 8.64 -28.44 5.68
N TYR A 258 8.10 -29.26 6.58
CA TYR A 258 6.65 -29.51 6.68
C TYR A 258 5.82 -28.21 6.81
N LEU A 259 6.24 -27.27 7.65
CA LEU A 259 5.52 -26.00 7.86
C LEU A 259 5.57 -25.09 6.63
N GLU A 260 6.70 -25.05 5.92
CA GLU A 260 6.91 -24.20 4.75
C GLU A 260 6.08 -24.67 3.57
N MET A 261 6.06 -25.99 3.34
CA MET A 261 5.16 -26.66 2.39
C MET A 261 3.70 -26.31 2.68
N MET A 262 3.29 -26.43 3.94
CA MET A 262 1.91 -26.12 4.34
C MET A 262 1.58 -24.64 4.12
N ARG A 263 2.50 -23.72 4.45
CA ARG A 263 2.33 -22.29 4.18
C ARG A 263 2.16 -22.04 2.68
N LEU A 264 3.04 -22.57 1.84
CA LEU A 264 2.98 -22.41 0.39
C LEU A 264 1.61 -22.82 -0.16
N MET A 265 1.20 -24.06 0.11
CA MET A 265 -0.08 -24.59 -0.35
C MET A 265 -1.27 -23.79 0.21
N SER A 266 -1.20 -23.31 1.46
CA SER A 266 -2.25 -22.48 2.06
C SER A 266 -2.49 -21.22 1.26
N TYR A 267 -1.40 -20.50 1.01
CA TYR A 267 -1.45 -19.16 0.48
C TYR A 267 -1.76 -19.20 -1.02
N LYS A 268 -1.23 -20.21 -1.73
CA LYS A 268 -1.64 -20.53 -3.10
C LYS A 268 -3.12 -20.88 -3.20
N ALA A 269 -3.64 -21.72 -2.30
CA ALA A 269 -5.06 -22.05 -2.28
C ALA A 269 -5.93 -20.83 -1.97
N ALA A 270 -5.49 -19.92 -1.09
CA ALA A 270 -6.20 -18.68 -0.80
C ALA A 270 -6.27 -17.75 -2.03
N CYS A 271 -5.16 -17.59 -2.76
CA CYS A 271 -5.14 -16.85 -4.03
C CYS A 271 -6.05 -17.53 -5.08
N ALA A 272 -5.90 -18.84 -5.28
CA ALA A 272 -6.68 -19.61 -6.24
C ALA A 272 -8.18 -19.54 -5.94
N CYS A 273 -8.56 -19.49 -4.66
CA CYS A 273 -9.95 -19.30 -4.25
C CYS A 273 -10.53 -17.96 -4.71
N ARG A 274 -9.71 -16.91 -4.76
CA ARG A 274 -10.13 -15.57 -5.23
C ARG A 274 -10.09 -15.41 -6.74
N ILE A 275 -9.25 -16.20 -7.41
CA ILE A 275 -9.10 -16.13 -8.87
C ILE A 275 -10.11 -17.04 -9.56
N TYR A 276 -10.19 -18.31 -9.14
CA TYR A 276 -10.95 -19.38 -9.79
C TYR A 276 -12.21 -19.82 -9.03
N GLY A 277 -12.29 -19.47 -7.74
CA GLY A 277 -13.38 -19.85 -6.84
C GLY A 277 -13.04 -20.98 -5.86
N PRO A 278 -13.90 -21.20 -4.84
CA PRO A 278 -13.65 -22.11 -3.73
C PRO A 278 -13.71 -23.60 -4.11
N GLU A 279 -14.39 -23.91 -5.21
CA GLU A 279 -14.58 -25.28 -5.72
C GLU A 279 -13.47 -25.70 -6.70
N PHE A 280 -12.52 -24.83 -6.99
CA PHE A 280 -11.38 -25.16 -7.83
C PHE A 280 -10.55 -26.31 -7.21
N SER A 281 -10.13 -27.27 -8.03
CA SER A 281 -9.56 -28.54 -7.57
C SER A 281 -8.31 -28.39 -6.68
N TYR A 282 -7.48 -27.38 -6.92
CA TYR A 282 -6.34 -27.08 -6.06
C TYR A 282 -6.81 -26.65 -4.65
N VAL A 283 -7.86 -25.83 -4.56
CA VAL A 283 -8.43 -25.32 -3.30
C VAL A 283 -9.10 -26.44 -2.51
N THR A 284 -9.87 -27.30 -3.17
CA THR A 284 -10.59 -28.39 -2.50
C THR A 284 -9.64 -29.45 -1.96
N LYS A 285 -8.61 -29.85 -2.72
CA LYS A 285 -7.52 -30.73 -2.24
C LYS A 285 -6.70 -30.08 -1.12
N VAL A 286 -6.35 -28.81 -1.35
CA VAL A 286 -5.97 -27.78 -0.37
C VAL A 286 -6.54 -27.97 1.04
N TYR A 287 -7.83 -27.72 1.07
CA TYR A 287 -8.66 -27.59 2.25
C TYR A 287 -9.01 -28.96 2.85
N GLY A 288 -9.34 -29.94 2.00
CA GLY A 288 -9.67 -31.30 2.43
C GLY A 288 -8.49 -32.02 3.09
N SER A 289 -7.28 -31.88 2.55
CA SER A 289 -6.08 -32.47 3.16
C SER A 289 -5.76 -31.91 4.55
N ARG A 290 -6.19 -30.67 4.86
CA ARG A 290 -6.06 -30.05 6.19
C ARG A 290 -7.07 -30.58 7.20
N LEU A 291 -8.30 -30.80 6.76
CA LEU A 291 -9.40 -31.31 7.60
C LEU A 291 -9.12 -32.72 8.14
N VAL A 292 -8.31 -33.52 7.44
CA VAL A 292 -8.15 -34.95 7.73
C VAL A 292 -6.91 -35.29 8.57
N LYS A 293 -5.90 -34.40 8.69
CA LYS A 293 -4.60 -34.85 9.24
C LYS A 293 -3.90 -33.95 10.28
N TYR A 294 -4.18 -32.65 10.42
CA TYR A 294 -3.19 -31.77 11.10
C TYR A 294 -3.78 -30.65 11.96
N SER A 295 -4.03 -30.95 13.25
CA SER A 295 -4.56 -30.05 14.28
C SER A 295 -3.64 -28.88 14.69
N ASN A 296 -2.37 -28.85 14.24
CA ASN A 296 -1.39 -27.85 14.68
C ASN A 296 -1.29 -26.57 13.82
N SER A 297 -2.19 -26.35 12.85
CA SER A 297 -2.16 -25.11 12.04
C SER A 297 -3.53 -24.43 11.91
N LEU A 298 -4.21 -24.26 13.05
CA LEU A 298 -5.48 -23.52 13.14
C LEU A 298 -5.40 -22.16 12.43
N GLU A 299 -4.27 -21.46 12.52
CA GLU A 299 -4.02 -20.19 11.82
C GLU A 299 -4.11 -20.33 10.29
N LEU A 300 -3.42 -21.30 9.69
CA LEU A 300 -3.43 -21.53 8.25
C LEU A 300 -4.78 -22.04 7.73
N PHE A 301 -5.49 -22.81 8.56
CA PHE A 301 -6.86 -23.22 8.26
C PHE A 301 -7.80 -22.01 8.25
N ASN A 302 -7.78 -21.21 9.31
CA ASN A 302 -8.60 -20.00 9.43
C ASN A 302 -8.30 -19.01 8.32
N PHE A 303 -7.02 -18.87 7.94
CA PHE A 303 -6.61 -18.07 6.79
C PHE A 303 -7.32 -18.53 5.51
N LEU A 304 -7.15 -19.80 5.12
CA LEU A 304 -7.78 -20.32 3.90
C LEU A 304 -9.32 -20.28 3.98
N GLN A 305 -9.90 -20.56 5.15
CA GLN A 305 -11.33 -20.48 5.39
C GLN A 305 -11.86 -19.07 5.14
N ARG A 306 -11.17 -18.02 5.62
CA ARG A 306 -11.51 -16.61 5.35
C ARG A 306 -11.59 -16.34 3.84
N HIS A 307 -10.60 -16.82 3.07
CA HIS A 307 -10.62 -16.63 1.62
C HIS A 307 -11.71 -17.43 0.90
N ARG A 308 -12.09 -18.60 1.42
CA ARG A 308 -13.23 -19.40 0.91
C ARG A 308 -14.59 -18.77 1.19
N HIS A 309 -14.77 -18.05 2.30
CA HIS A 309 -16.05 -17.40 2.60
C HIS A 309 -16.23 -16.11 1.82
N ASN A 310 -15.16 -15.35 1.64
CA ASN A 310 -15.17 -14.06 0.94
C ASN A 310 -14.71 -14.19 -0.51
N TRP A 311 -14.87 -15.35 -1.14
CA TRP A 311 -14.30 -15.61 -2.46
C TRP A 311 -14.85 -14.68 -3.56
N ASN A 312 -14.03 -14.49 -4.60
CA ASN A 312 -14.44 -13.84 -5.85
C ASN A 312 -14.15 -14.80 -7.00
N ARG A 313 -14.86 -14.64 -8.13
CA ARG A 313 -14.54 -15.34 -9.37
C ARG A 313 -13.99 -14.33 -10.36
N ILE A 314 -12.69 -14.03 -10.24
CA ILE A 314 -12.03 -13.13 -11.19
C ILE A 314 -12.04 -13.74 -12.59
N TYR A 315 -11.86 -15.07 -12.67
CA TYR A 315 -11.78 -15.80 -13.92
C TYR A 315 -12.80 -16.94 -13.95
N ASN A 316 -13.64 -16.96 -14.98
CA ASN A 316 -14.51 -18.07 -15.29
C ASN A 316 -13.74 -19.11 -16.11
N LEU A 317 -13.75 -20.36 -15.63
CA LEU A 317 -13.15 -21.52 -16.30
C LEU A 317 -14.03 -22.11 -17.42
N GLU A 318 -15.25 -21.61 -17.57
CA GLU A 318 -16.25 -22.05 -18.56
C GLU A 318 -15.99 -21.48 -19.96
#